data_AF-A0A2E2QJQ2-F1
#
_entry.id   AF-A0A2E2QJQ2-F1
#
_cell.length_a   1.000
_cell.length_b   1.000
_cell.length_c   1.000
_cell.angle_alpha   90.00
_cell.angle_beta   90.00
_cell.angle_gamma   90.00
#
_symmetry.space_group_name_H-M   'P 1'
#
loop_
_entity.id
_entity.type
_entity.pdbx_description
1 polymer ?
#
loop_
_entity_poly.entity_id
_entity_poly.type
_entity_poly.pdbx_seq_one_letter_code
_entity_poly.pdbx_strand_id
1 'polypeptide(L)' 'MAAEKKQKKKERKDSQLIIRIKGKERDRFVELCDELDTSAAREVRRFIRDFLQQHARHENV' A
#
# COMPACT_ATOMS: atom_id res chain seq x y z
N MET A 1 2.69 34.99 28.55
CA MET A 1 3.44 33.82 28.04
C MET A 1 2.49 32.94 27.25
N ALA A 2 2.48 33.07 25.92
CA ALA A 2 1.61 32.30 25.05
C ALA A 2 2.33 31.00 24.67
N ALA A 3 1.78 29.87 25.11
CA ALA A 3 2.33 28.55 24.80
C ALA A 3 2.03 28.21 23.32
N GLU A 4 3.06 28.19 22.49
CA GLU A 4 2.99 27.71 21.11
C GLU A 4 2.67 26.21 21.09
N LYS A 5 1.42 25.88 20.75
CA LYS A 5 1.00 24.50 20.49
C LYS A 5 1.63 24.03 19.17
N LYS A 6 2.76 23.34 19.24
CA LYS A 6 3.31 22.55 18.12
C LYS A 6 2.26 21.54 17.66
N GLN A 7 1.59 21.83 16.54
CA GLN A 7 0.75 20.87 15.84
C GLN A 7 1.63 19.72 15.35
N LYS A 8 1.56 18.56 16.01
CA LYS A 8 2.05 17.31 15.45
C LYS A 8 1.30 17.08 14.13
N LYS A 9 1.96 17.24 12.99
CA LYS A 9 1.45 16.80 11.68
C LYS A 9 1.14 15.31 11.82
N LYS A 10 -0.15 14.99 11.96
CA LYS A 10 -0.66 13.62 11.91
C LYS A 10 -0.27 13.11 10.52
N GLU A 11 0.69 12.18 10.45
CA GLU A 11 1.07 11.52 9.20
C GLU A 11 -0.21 10.97 8.57
N ARG A 12 -0.69 11.66 7.53
CA ARG A 12 -1.88 11.27 6.80
C ARG A 12 -1.51 9.99 6.07
N LYS A 13 -2.11 8.87 6.47
CA LYS A 13 -2.01 7.57 5.78
C LYS A 13 -2.76 7.59 4.42
N ASP A 14 -2.87 8.76 3.81
CA ASP A 14 -3.88 9.09 2.81
C ASP A 14 -3.27 9.35 1.42
N SER A 15 -2.00 9.01 1.20
CA SER A 15 -1.44 9.04 -0.16
C SER A 15 -2.06 7.89 -0.96
N GLN A 16 -2.97 8.24 -1.88
CA GLN A 16 -3.59 7.30 -2.80
C GLN A 16 -2.61 6.89 -3.90
N LEU A 17 -2.51 5.58 -4.16
CA LEU A 17 -1.75 5.02 -5.28
C LEU A 17 -2.72 4.67 -6.41
N ILE A 18 -2.61 5.34 -7.55
CA ILE A 18 -3.41 5.05 -8.76
C ILE A 18 -2.55 4.25 -9.73
N ILE A 19 -2.97 3.02 -10.03
CA ILE A 19 -2.27 2.12 -10.96
C ILE A 19 -3.21 1.83 -12.14
N ARG A 20 -2.69 1.91 -13.36
CA ARG A 20 -3.41 1.51 -14.58
C ARG A 20 -2.91 0.14 -15.03
N ILE A 21 -3.84 -0.81 -15.15
CA ILE A 21 -3.60 -2.17 -15.65
C ILE A 21 -4.68 -2.53 -16.67
N LYS A 22 -4.51 -3.66 -17.38
CA LYS A 22 -5.51 -4.13 -18.34
C LYS A 22 -6.78 -4.56 -17.58
N GLY A 23 -7.96 -4.27 -18.13
CA GLY A 23 -9.25 -4.59 -17.50
C GLY A 23 -9.39 -6.06 -17.13
N LYS A 24 -9.09 -6.97 -18.07
CA LYS A 24 -9.12 -8.43 -17.82
C LYS A 24 -8.25 -8.88 -16.65
N GLU A 25 -7.11 -8.24 -16.44
CA GLU A 25 -6.18 -8.56 -15.36
C GLU A 25 -6.69 -8.05 -14.02
N ARG A 26 -7.24 -6.83 -13.99
CA ARG A 26 -7.95 -6.28 -12.82
C ARG A 26 -9.09 -7.20 -12.40
N ASP A 27 -9.94 -7.60 -13.34
CA ASP A 27 -11.15 -8.38 -13.04
C ASP A 27 -10.76 -9.72 -12.41
N ARG A 28 -9.81 -10.44 -13.02
CA ARG A 28 -9.27 -11.68 -12.47
C ARG A 28 -8.63 -11.50 -11.08
N PHE A 29 -7.92 -10.39 -10.86
CA PHE A 29 -7.30 -10.10 -9.57
C PHE A 29 -8.34 -9.85 -8.48
N VAL A 30 -9.41 -9.11 -8.79
CA VAL A 30 -10.49 -8.82 -7.84
C VAL A 30 -11.30 -10.09 -7.55
N GLU A 31 -11.65 -10.87 -8.56
CA GLU A 31 -12.33 -12.17 -8.38
C GLU A 31 -11.54 -13.10 -7.45
N LEU A 32 -10.23 -13.19 -7.65
CA LEU A 32 -9.37 -14.00 -6.78
C LEU A 32 -9.30 -13.44 -5.35
N CYS A 33 -9.35 -12.12 -5.17
CA CYS A 33 -9.41 -11.54 -3.84
C CYS A 33 -10.70 -11.93 -3.13
N ASP A 34 -11.83 -11.92 -3.85
CA ASP A 34 -13.14 -12.29 -3.30
C ASP A 34 -13.19 -13.78 -2.92
N GLU A 35 -12.61 -14.66 -3.76
CA GLU A 35 -12.49 -16.10 -3.47
C GLU A 35 -11.65 -16.38 -2.21
N LEU A 36 -10.65 -15.54 -1.94
CA LEU A 36 -9.74 -15.67 -0.79
C LEU A 36 -10.21 -14.93 0.46
N ASP A 37 -11.42 -14.35 0.45
CA ASP A 37 -11.97 -13.51 1.52
C ASP A 37 -11.00 -12.37 1.93
N THR A 38 -10.37 -11.74 0.93
CA THR A 38 -9.46 -10.60 1.08
C THR A 38 -9.87 -9.44 0.18
N SER A 39 -9.17 -8.31 0.29
CA SER A 39 -9.42 -7.15 -0.59
C SER A 39 -8.21 -6.86 -1.45
N ALA A 40 -8.46 -6.37 -2.67
CA ALA A 40 -7.42 -5.87 -3.57
C ALA A 40 -6.44 -4.92 -2.88
N ALA A 41 -6.94 -4.00 -2.04
CA ALA A 41 -6.11 -3.06 -1.29
C ALA A 41 -5.21 -3.76 -0.25
N ARG A 42 -5.71 -4.81 0.42
CA ARG A 42 -4.94 -5.59 1.40
C ARG A 42 -3.84 -6.39 0.71
N GLU A 43 -4.13 -7.03 -0.41
CA GLU A 43 -3.16 -7.80 -1.18
C GLU A 43 -2.08 -6.90 -1.79
N VAL A 44 -2.44 -5.76 -2.39
CA VAL A 44 -1.45 -4.80 -2.92
C VAL A 44 -0.53 -4.28 -1.81
N ARG A 45 -1.07 -3.95 -0.62
CA ARG A 45 -0.23 -3.52 0.52
C ARG A 45 0.66 -4.64 1.06
N ARG A 46 0.20 -5.90 1.03
CA ARG A 46 1.02 -7.06 1.41
C ARG A 46 2.15 -7.23 0.40
N PHE A 47 1.83 -7.26 -0.88
CA PHE A 47 2.80 -7.34 -1.96
C PHE A 47 3.87 -6.25 -1.86
N ILE A 48 3.47 -4.98 -1.68
CA ILE A 48 4.43 -3.86 -1.53
C ILE A 48 5.39 -4.10 -0.36
N ARG A 49 4.87 -4.53 0.81
CA ARG A 49 5.71 -4.79 2.00
C ARG A 49 6.66 -5.94 1.76
N ASP A 50 6.17 -7.04 1.20
CA ASP A 50 6.97 -8.24 0.91
C ASP A 50 8.04 -7.92 -0.14
N PHE A 51 7.69 -7.17 -1.18
CA PHE A 51 8.62 -6.70 -2.21
C PHE A 51 9.73 -5.83 -1.62
N LEU A 52 9.38 -4.84 -0.80
CA LEU A 52 10.38 -4.01 -0.11
C LEU A 52 11.29 -4.84 0.80
N GLN A 53 10.76 -5.81 1.54
CA GLN A 53 11.58 -6.69 2.40
C GLN A 53 12.55 -7.55 1.59
N GLN A 54 12.10 -8.10 0.45
CA GLN A 54 12.93 -8.90 -0.43
C GLN A 54 14.09 -8.09 -1.03
N HIS A 55 13.83 -6.84 -1.41
CA HIS A 55 14.82 -5.97 -2.04
C HIS A 55 15.63 -5.11 -1.07
N ALA A 56 15.22 -4.94 0.19
CA ALA A 56 15.99 -4.23 1.22
C ALA A 56 17.35 -4.89 1.52
N ARG A 57 17.47 -6.20 1.25
CA ARG A 57 18.76 -6.92 1.34
C ARG A 57 19.67 -6.68 0.13
N HIS A 58 19.17 -6.08 -0.94
CA HIS A 58 19.87 -5.86 -2.21
C HIS A 58 20.50 -4.46 -2.31
N GLU A 59 20.28 -3.58 -1.33
CA GLU A 59 20.82 -2.21 -1.26
C GLU A 59 22.05 -2.06 -0.34
N ASN A 60 22.57 -3.14 0.25
CA ASN A 60 23.75 -3.11 1.14
C ASN A 60 24.91 -4.01 0.67
N VAL A 61 25.11 -4.17 -0.64
CA VAL A 61 26.33 -4.77 -1.20
C VAL A 61 26.99 -3.81 -2.19
#